data_AF-A0AAW0J7H3-F1
#
_entry.id   AF-A0AAW0J7H3-F1
#
_cell.length_a   1.000
_cell.length_b   1.000
_cell.length_c   1.000
_cell.angle_alpha   90.00
_cell.angle_beta   90.00
_cell.angle_gamma   90.00
#
_symmetry.space_group_name_H-M   'P 1'
#
loop_
_entity.id
_entity.type
_entity.pdbx_description
1 polymer ?
#
loop_
_entity_poly.entity_id
_entity_poly.type
_entity_poly.pdbx_seq_one_letter_code
_entity_poly.pdbx_strand_id
1 'polypeptide(L)'
;DVFAAITDTTYTVLNWAMTELLRHPEMMKNVQNEVREIIGNKKDITKYDLDKMHYLKAIIKETLRFHPPIPLLKMSQYFLQYLVPNLTSLLLQPFVLTILAFIFMLLFKWSSFLPNSNTNKNSPPSPPKLPIIENLHQLGLQPHRSLQTLALRYGPLMLLHFGSVPVIVVSSADAAQEIMKTQGLNFANWPKSSMFDKLLYNYKDVSMAPYGEYWRQMKSILVLHLLSNKRVQSFHSVKDEEIALMIEKIKQCFNSTLAVNLSEVFAKLTNDVVCRVALGKKYGKGEGGRKFKELLREFVELLGVMSIEDYIPWLDWVNHVHCVDARVEKVVKQFDAFLGRVINKHIQKKKGHDLVAGLENENQKKDFVDVLLWIQKENVIGFPIDRVSIKAQLLGLKYKS
;
A
#
# COMPACT_ATOMS: atom_id res chain seq x y z
N ASP A 1 -2.70 -6.07 -1.54
CA ASP A 1 -1.52 -6.07 -0.66
C ASP A 1 -1.72 -6.65 0.75
N VAL A 2 -1.88 -7.98 0.93
CA VAL A 2 -1.82 -8.58 2.31
C VAL A 2 -0.41 -8.37 2.87
N PHE A 3 0.60 -8.94 2.20
CA PHE A 3 1.96 -8.99 2.74
C PHE A 3 2.60 -7.61 2.72
N ALA A 4 2.51 -6.96 1.57
CA ALA A 4 3.14 -5.68 1.31
C ALA A 4 2.47 -4.56 2.11
N ALA A 5 1.15 -4.36 1.97
CA ALA A 5 0.50 -3.23 2.62
C ALA A 5 0.27 -3.46 4.11
N ILE A 6 0.03 -4.68 4.61
CA ILE A 6 -0.19 -4.85 6.07
C ILE A 6 1.13 -4.80 6.83
N THR A 7 2.20 -5.44 6.32
CA THR A 7 3.50 -5.44 7.01
C THR A 7 4.08 -4.04 7.05
N ASP A 8 4.19 -3.37 5.90
CA ASP A 8 4.84 -2.07 5.81
C ASP A 8 4.08 -0.98 6.55
N THR A 9 2.75 -0.96 6.43
CA THR A 9 1.97 0.08 7.11
C THR A 9 1.99 -0.10 8.63
N THR A 10 1.84 -1.32 9.14
CA THR A 10 1.77 -1.57 10.58
C THR A 10 3.11 -1.26 11.24
N TYR A 11 4.25 -1.71 10.69
CA TYR A 11 5.53 -1.38 11.30
C TYR A 11 5.85 0.11 11.18
N THR A 12 5.45 0.77 10.09
CA THR A 12 5.63 2.22 9.91
C THR A 12 4.88 3.00 10.98
N VAL A 13 3.63 2.64 11.28
CA VAL A 13 2.85 3.24 12.38
C VAL A 13 3.53 3.01 13.72
N LEU A 14 3.94 1.77 14.03
CA LEU A 14 4.63 1.46 15.29
C LEU A 14 5.94 2.25 15.43
N ASN A 15 6.70 2.35 14.34
CA ASN A 15 7.97 3.06 14.32
C ASN A 15 7.78 4.57 14.57
N TRP A 16 6.84 5.20 13.87
CA TRP A 16 6.53 6.62 14.08
C TRP A 16 5.92 6.88 15.45
N ALA A 17 4.98 6.06 15.90
CA ALA A 17 4.37 6.21 17.22
C ALA A 17 5.46 6.16 18.31
N MET A 18 6.37 5.19 18.24
CA MET A 18 7.46 5.09 19.21
C MET A 18 8.46 6.24 19.09
N THR A 19 8.76 6.69 17.86
CA THR A 19 9.63 7.85 17.62
C THR A 19 9.04 9.12 18.25
N GLU A 20 7.76 9.40 18.04
CA GLU A 20 7.08 10.57 18.62
C GLU A 20 7.02 10.47 20.15
N LEU A 21 6.69 9.29 20.71
CA LEU A 21 6.67 9.11 22.16
C LEU A 21 8.06 9.31 22.80
N LEU A 22 9.13 8.85 22.15
CA LEU A 22 10.51 9.08 22.62
C LEU A 22 10.92 10.56 22.55
N ARG A 23 10.37 11.33 21.60
CA ARG A 23 10.58 12.78 21.50
C ARG A 23 9.74 13.59 22.49
N HIS A 24 8.67 13.01 23.02
CA HIS A 24 7.74 13.64 23.95
C HIS A 24 7.60 12.83 25.27
N PRO A 25 8.58 12.93 26.19
CA PRO A 25 8.63 12.09 27.40
C PRO A 25 7.40 12.21 28.31
N GLU A 26 6.77 13.38 28.37
CA GLU A 26 5.53 13.58 29.12
C GLU A 26 4.39 12.74 28.55
N MET A 27 4.22 12.72 27.23
CA MET A 27 3.22 11.89 26.56
C MET A 27 3.50 10.40 26.76
N MET A 28 4.78 10.00 26.69
CA MET A 28 5.20 8.63 27.00
C MET A 28 4.83 8.23 28.44
N LYS A 29 5.05 9.12 29.42
CA LYS A 29 4.69 8.86 30.81
C LYS A 29 3.18 8.70 30.99
N ASN A 30 2.40 9.58 30.36
CA ASN A 30 0.94 9.55 30.45
C ASN A 30 0.36 8.27 29.85
N VAL A 31 0.83 7.84 28.67
CA VAL A 31 0.34 6.58 28.07
C VAL A 31 0.77 5.35 28.87
N GLN A 32 1.98 5.35 29.44
CA GLN A 32 2.41 4.27 30.31
C GLN A 32 1.56 4.19 31.58
N ASN A 33 1.18 5.33 32.17
CA ASN A 33 0.30 5.38 33.34
C ASN A 33 -1.10 4.85 33.00
N GLU A 34 -1.70 5.33 31.90
CA GLU A 34 -3.00 4.81 31.43
C GLU A 34 -2.96 3.28 31.26
N VAL A 35 -1.93 2.76 30.61
CA VAL A 35 -1.77 1.31 30.39
C VAL A 35 -1.63 0.56 31.72
N ARG A 36 -0.83 1.06 32.66
CA ARG A 36 -0.63 0.42 33.98
C ARG A 36 -1.91 0.45 34.83
N GLU A 37 -2.66 1.55 34.81
CA GLU A 37 -3.90 1.70 35.57
C GLU A 37 -5.01 0.78 35.05
N ILE A 38 -5.14 0.65 33.73
CA ILE A 38 -6.20 -0.18 33.12
C ILE A 38 -5.88 -1.67 33.24
N ILE A 39 -4.62 -2.07 32.97
CA ILE A 39 -4.22 -3.48 32.99
C ILE A 39 -4.01 -3.96 34.43
N GLY A 40 -3.39 -3.15 35.29
CA GLY A 40 -3.00 -3.53 36.64
C GLY A 40 -2.15 -4.81 36.65
N ASN A 41 -2.61 -5.82 37.39
CA ASN A 41 -1.96 -7.14 37.52
C ASN A 41 -2.60 -8.23 36.64
N LYS A 42 -3.44 -7.87 35.67
CA LYS A 42 -4.08 -8.85 34.79
C LYS A 42 -3.04 -9.58 33.94
N LYS A 43 -3.20 -10.90 33.84
CA LYS A 43 -2.37 -11.74 32.95
C LYS A 43 -2.80 -11.65 31.49
N ASP A 44 -4.12 -11.54 31.26
CA ASP A 44 -4.72 -11.51 29.92
C ASP A 44 -5.39 -10.16 29.65
N ILE A 45 -5.11 -9.59 28.47
CA ILE A 45 -5.69 -8.32 28.01
C ILE A 45 -6.93 -8.62 27.17
N THR A 46 -8.08 -8.08 27.57
CA THR A 46 -9.33 -8.26 26.83
C THR A 46 -9.61 -7.09 25.89
N LYS A 47 -10.53 -7.30 24.93
CA LYS A 47 -11.02 -6.21 24.06
C LYS A 47 -11.61 -5.05 24.86
N TYR A 48 -12.27 -5.35 25.99
CA TYR A 48 -12.84 -4.33 26.88
C TYR A 48 -11.75 -3.46 27.53
N ASP A 49 -10.59 -4.03 27.87
CA ASP A 49 -9.46 -3.26 28.40
C ASP A 49 -8.89 -2.31 27.34
N LEU A 50 -8.70 -2.82 26.10
CA LEU A 50 -8.28 -1.99 24.97
C LEU A 50 -9.30 -0.87 24.69
N ASP A 51 -10.58 -1.11 24.96
CA ASP A 51 -11.61 -0.12 24.70
C ASP A 51 -11.50 1.13 25.58
N LYS A 52 -10.98 0.95 26.80
CA LYS A 52 -10.75 2.01 27.79
C LYS A 52 -9.45 2.80 27.58
N MET A 53 -8.53 2.35 26.73
CA MET A 53 -7.25 3.01 26.48
C MET A 53 -7.43 4.21 25.53
N HIS A 54 -8.11 5.25 26.01
CA HIS A 54 -8.50 6.41 25.21
C HIS A 54 -7.30 7.23 24.75
N TYR A 55 -6.30 7.43 25.62
CA TYR A 55 -5.10 8.20 25.33
C TYR A 55 -4.17 7.45 24.37
N LEU A 56 -3.97 6.15 24.53
CA LEU A 56 -3.26 5.32 23.55
C LEU A 56 -3.94 5.36 22.17
N LYS A 57 -5.27 5.24 22.12
CA LYS A 57 -6.03 5.39 20.87
C LYS A 57 -5.85 6.78 20.23
N ALA A 58 -5.78 7.84 21.05
CA ALA A 58 -5.51 9.19 20.56
C ALA A 58 -4.11 9.31 19.97
N ILE A 59 -3.07 8.78 20.63
CA ILE A 59 -1.70 8.75 20.12
C ILE A 59 -1.62 8.03 18.77
N ILE A 60 -2.27 6.87 18.62
CA ILE A 60 -2.28 6.12 17.35
C ILE A 60 -2.94 6.96 16.25
N LYS A 61 -4.10 7.58 16.53
CA LYS A 61 -4.79 8.45 15.57
C LYS A 61 -3.94 9.66 15.17
N GLU A 62 -3.26 10.27 16.13
CA GLU A 62 -2.41 11.44 15.87
C GLU A 62 -1.14 11.07 15.10
N THR A 63 -0.57 9.90 15.38
CA THR A 63 0.52 9.32 14.59
C THR A 63 0.08 9.13 13.14
N LEU A 64 -1.10 8.56 12.91
CA LEU A 64 -1.66 8.39 11.56
C LEU A 64 -1.95 9.74 10.86
N ARG A 65 -2.31 10.77 11.63
CA ARG A 65 -2.55 12.13 11.12
C ARG A 65 -1.25 12.80 10.64
N PHE A 66 -0.16 12.68 11.40
CA PHE A 66 1.13 13.28 11.05
C PHE A 66 1.95 12.44 10.07
N HIS A 67 1.91 11.12 10.22
CA HIS A 67 2.77 10.16 9.53
C HIS A 67 1.94 9.07 8.83
N PRO A 68 1.11 9.41 7.82
CA PRO A 68 0.34 8.44 7.09
C PRO A 68 1.29 7.44 6.38
N PRO A 69 1.16 6.12 6.63
CA PRO A 69 2.14 5.13 6.13
C PRO A 69 2.22 4.98 4.62
N ILE A 70 1.17 5.38 3.91
CA ILE A 70 1.09 5.28 2.46
C ILE A 70 1.14 6.70 1.89
N PRO A 71 2.28 7.13 1.32
CA PRO A 71 2.33 8.37 0.57
C PRO A 71 1.36 8.27 -0.61
N LEU A 72 0.39 9.17 -0.68
CA LEU A 72 -0.68 9.17 -1.69
C LEU A 72 -0.16 9.16 -3.12
N LEU A 73 1.03 9.73 -3.36
CA LEU A 73 1.68 9.79 -4.65
C LEU A 73 3.20 9.92 -4.44
N LYS A 74 4.05 9.03 -4.99
CA LYS A 74 5.51 9.26 -5.08
C LYS A 74 5.89 9.85 -6.44
N MET A 75 5.15 10.86 -6.91
CA MET A 75 5.34 11.47 -8.26
C MET A 75 6.76 12.01 -8.44
N SER A 76 7.20 12.78 -7.46
CA SER A 76 8.19 13.84 -7.66
C SER A 76 9.60 13.37 -7.39
N GLN A 77 9.78 12.38 -6.51
CA GLN A 77 11.08 11.75 -6.37
C GLN A 77 11.45 11.04 -7.67
N TYR A 78 10.53 10.34 -8.33
CA TYR A 78 10.84 9.73 -9.62
C TYR A 78 10.92 10.81 -10.72
N PHE A 79 9.88 11.62 -10.94
CA PHE A 79 9.90 12.59 -12.04
C PHE A 79 11.06 13.60 -11.94
N LEU A 80 11.36 14.16 -10.75
CA LEU A 80 12.47 15.11 -10.60
C LEU A 80 13.84 14.43 -10.55
N GLN A 81 13.99 13.24 -9.97
CA GLN A 81 15.28 12.55 -9.93
C GLN A 81 15.65 11.89 -11.26
N TYR A 82 14.68 11.56 -12.13
CA TYR A 82 14.94 10.90 -13.43
C TYR A 82 14.96 11.88 -14.61
N LEU A 83 14.07 12.89 -14.66
CA LEU A 83 14.06 13.85 -15.76
C LEU A 83 15.14 14.93 -15.58
N VAL A 84 15.31 15.47 -14.37
CA VAL A 84 16.16 16.66 -14.16
C VAL A 84 17.65 16.40 -14.41
N PRO A 85 18.30 15.32 -13.92
CA PRO A 85 19.74 15.14 -14.14
C PRO A 85 20.09 14.93 -15.62
N ASN A 86 19.28 14.13 -16.33
CA ASN A 86 19.48 13.86 -17.75
C ASN A 86 19.10 15.05 -18.64
N LEU A 87 18.07 15.83 -18.27
CA LEU A 87 17.84 17.10 -18.94
C LEU A 87 18.99 18.07 -18.69
N THR A 88 19.53 18.18 -17.47
CA THR A 88 20.61 19.14 -17.21
C THR A 88 21.87 18.85 -18.02
N SER A 89 22.25 17.57 -18.18
CA SER A 89 23.41 17.18 -19.00
C SER A 89 23.17 17.34 -20.50
N LEU A 90 21.94 17.08 -20.98
CA LEU A 90 21.56 17.24 -22.38
C LEU A 90 21.34 18.72 -22.76
N LEU A 91 20.75 19.52 -21.87
CA LEU A 91 20.51 20.96 -22.03
C LEU A 91 21.82 21.78 -22.04
N LEU A 92 22.90 21.25 -21.46
CA LEU A 92 24.23 21.87 -21.53
C LEU A 92 24.87 21.76 -22.91
N GLN A 93 24.31 20.97 -23.83
CA GLN A 93 24.81 20.89 -25.20
C GLN A 93 24.25 22.06 -26.04
N PRO A 94 25.11 22.85 -26.70
CA PRO A 94 24.69 24.07 -27.39
C PRO A 94 23.70 23.82 -28.53
N PHE A 95 23.75 22.64 -29.17
CA PHE A 95 22.79 22.26 -30.21
C PHE A 95 21.38 21.95 -29.66
N VAL A 96 21.27 21.50 -28.41
CA VAL A 96 19.98 21.19 -27.78
C VAL A 96 19.26 22.49 -27.41
N LEU A 97 20.00 23.48 -26.92
CA LEU A 97 19.49 24.83 -26.65
C LEU A 97 18.93 25.51 -27.90
N THR A 98 19.60 25.39 -29.06
CA THR A 98 19.11 25.98 -30.31
C THR A 98 17.85 25.27 -30.84
N ILE A 99 17.81 23.93 -30.74
CA ILE A 99 16.62 23.14 -31.08
C ILE A 99 15.45 23.50 -30.15
N LEU A 100 15.69 23.63 -28.85
CA LEU A 100 14.66 24.02 -27.88
C LEU A 100 14.17 25.45 -28.09
N ALA A 101 15.04 26.39 -28.40
CA ALA A 101 14.64 27.76 -28.75
C ALA A 101 13.78 27.78 -30.02
N PHE A 102 14.11 26.95 -31.02
CA PHE A 102 13.32 26.80 -32.24
C PHE A 102 11.95 26.16 -31.96
N ILE A 103 11.90 25.09 -31.17
CA ILE A 103 10.65 24.47 -30.72
C ILE A 103 9.83 25.45 -29.89
N PHE A 104 10.44 26.21 -29.00
CA PHE A 104 9.77 27.23 -28.19
C PHE A 104 9.17 28.33 -29.07
N MET A 105 9.88 28.80 -30.09
CA MET A 105 9.33 29.74 -31.07
C MET A 105 8.15 29.15 -31.85
N LEU A 106 8.22 27.88 -32.25
CA LEU A 106 7.11 27.18 -32.90
C LEU A 106 5.91 27.01 -31.98
N LEU A 107 6.12 26.63 -30.72
CA LEU A 107 5.07 26.49 -29.71
C LEU A 107 4.46 27.84 -29.31
N PHE A 108 5.26 28.92 -29.25
CA PHE A 108 4.77 30.27 -28.98
C PHE A 108 3.87 30.77 -30.11
N LYS A 109 4.28 30.55 -31.37
CA LYS A 109 3.43 30.78 -32.53
C LYS A 109 2.17 29.92 -32.47
N TRP A 110 2.29 28.62 -32.17
CA TRP A 110 1.14 27.73 -32.12
C TRP A 110 0.14 28.09 -31.01
N SER A 111 0.63 28.48 -29.83
CA SER A 111 -0.15 29.02 -28.70
C SER A 111 -0.96 30.26 -29.11
N SER A 112 -0.38 31.16 -29.92
CA SER A 112 -1.10 32.32 -30.46
C SER A 112 -2.17 31.97 -31.51
N PHE A 113 -2.17 30.74 -32.02
CA PHE A 113 -3.17 30.22 -32.97
C PHE A 113 -4.18 29.26 -32.33
N LEU A 114 -4.01 28.83 -31.08
CA LEU A 114 -5.05 28.06 -30.40
C LEU A 114 -6.19 29.00 -30.02
N PRO A 115 -7.43 28.72 -30.46
CA PRO A 115 -8.59 29.50 -30.03
C PRO A 115 -8.68 29.42 -28.51
N ASN A 116 -8.89 30.57 -27.87
CA ASN A 116 -9.13 30.67 -26.44
C ASN A 116 -10.27 29.72 -26.09
N SER A 117 -9.95 28.58 -25.46
CA SER A 117 -10.99 27.59 -25.18
C SER A 117 -11.91 28.23 -24.16
N ASN A 118 -13.16 28.48 -24.58
CA ASN A 118 -14.21 28.93 -23.69
C ASN A 118 -14.21 27.98 -22.50
N THR A 119 -13.85 28.50 -21.33
CA THR A 119 -13.96 27.76 -20.09
C THR A 119 -15.43 27.41 -19.94
N ASN A 120 -15.76 26.12 -20.03
CA ASN A 120 -17.07 25.63 -19.65
C ASN A 120 -17.34 26.17 -18.24
N LYS A 121 -18.40 26.97 -18.08
CA LYS A 121 -18.70 27.74 -16.86
C LYS A 121 -18.89 26.89 -15.58
N ASN A 122 -18.80 25.57 -15.69
CA ASN A 122 -19.14 24.61 -14.63
C ASN A 122 -17.94 23.73 -14.19
N SER A 123 -16.70 24.02 -14.60
CA SER A 123 -15.53 23.26 -14.13
C SER A 123 -14.95 23.83 -12.82
N PRO A 124 -14.39 22.98 -11.94
CA PRO A 124 -13.66 23.45 -10.77
C PRO A 124 -12.48 24.35 -11.16
N PRO A 125 -12.06 25.28 -10.28
CA PRO A 125 -10.89 26.13 -10.53
C PRO A 125 -9.65 25.28 -10.83
N SER A 126 -8.82 25.74 -11.76
CA SER A 126 -7.61 25.04 -12.20
C SER A 126 -6.39 25.98 -12.13
N PRO A 127 -5.30 25.59 -11.45
CA PRO A 127 -4.06 26.35 -11.48
C PRO A 127 -3.48 26.44 -12.90
N PRO A 128 -2.68 27.48 -13.22
CA PRO A 128 -2.00 27.60 -14.50
C PRO A 128 -1.15 26.37 -14.81
N LYS A 129 -1.14 25.96 -16.09
CA LYS A 129 -0.51 24.73 -16.58
C LYS A 129 0.69 25.05 -17.47
N LEU A 130 1.66 24.14 -17.52
CA LEU A 130 2.74 24.17 -18.52
C LEU A 130 2.44 23.19 -19.66
N PRO A 131 2.92 23.43 -20.89
CA PRO A 131 2.76 22.47 -21.97
C PRO A 131 3.30 21.07 -21.60
N ILE A 132 2.59 20.01 -22.01
CA ILE A 132 2.96 18.58 -21.88
C ILE A 132 2.92 18.05 -20.43
N ILE A 133 3.63 18.69 -19.50
CA ILE A 133 3.73 18.27 -18.09
C ILE A 133 2.48 18.72 -17.30
N GLU A 134 1.78 19.75 -17.79
CA GLU A 134 0.56 20.30 -17.20
C GLU A 134 0.78 20.74 -15.74
N ASN A 135 0.07 20.20 -14.76
CA ASN A 135 0.20 20.55 -13.33
C ASN A 135 1.21 19.66 -12.58
N LEU A 136 1.86 18.69 -13.22
CA LEU A 136 2.81 17.79 -12.54
C LEU A 136 4.00 18.53 -11.92
N HIS A 137 4.44 19.61 -12.56
CA HIS A 137 5.56 20.44 -12.07
C HIS A 137 5.27 21.13 -10.73
N GLN A 138 4.00 21.21 -10.31
CA GLN A 138 3.58 21.85 -9.06
C GLN A 138 3.65 20.88 -7.87
N LEU A 139 4.00 19.62 -8.09
CA LEU A 139 4.09 18.60 -7.05
C LEU A 139 5.55 18.43 -6.58
N GLY A 140 5.83 18.87 -5.36
CA GLY A 140 7.11 18.65 -4.70
C GLY A 140 7.27 17.22 -4.15
N LEU A 141 8.40 16.94 -3.47
CA LEU A 141 8.73 15.65 -2.84
C LEU A 141 7.64 15.08 -1.94
N GLN A 142 6.80 15.95 -1.38
CA GLN A 142 5.61 15.59 -0.61
C GLN A 142 4.36 16.13 -1.33
N PRO A 143 3.76 15.35 -2.26
CA PRO A 143 2.64 15.83 -3.06
C PRO A 143 1.45 16.27 -2.22
N HIS A 144 1.13 15.57 -1.13
CA HIS A 144 0.02 15.94 -0.25
C HIS A 144 0.16 17.37 0.35
N ARG A 145 1.38 17.81 0.69
CA ARG A 145 1.63 19.19 1.16
C ARG A 145 1.56 20.21 0.03
N SER A 146 2.03 19.83 -1.15
CA SER A 146 1.94 20.67 -2.36
C SER A 146 0.48 20.89 -2.74
N LEU A 147 -0.32 19.81 -2.74
CA LEU A 147 -1.76 19.84 -2.98
C LEU A 147 -2.51 20.64 -1.92
N GLN A 148 -2.16 20.53 -0.64
CA GLN A 148 -2.73 21.37 0.42
C GLN A 148 -2.47 22.86 0.16
N THR A 149 -1.25 23.21 -0.21
CA THR A 149 -0.87 24.61 -0.51
C THR A 149 -1.64 25.15 -1.72
N LEU A 150 -1.82 24.32 -2.75
CA LEU A 150 -2.65 24.66 -3.91
C LEU A 150 -4.12 24.82 -3.52
N ALA A 151 -4.68 23.93 -2.70
CA ALA A 151 -6.06 24.01 -2.26
C ALA A 151 -6.34 25.29 -1.44
N LEU A 152 -5.39 25.71 -0.60
CA LEU A 152 -5.48 27.00 0.12
C LEU A 152 -5.53 28.21 -0.82
N ARG A 153 -4.95 28.11 -2.02
CA ARG A 153 -4.87 29.21 -2.99
C ARG A 153 -6.01 29.21 -4.01
N TYR A 154 -6.41 28.05 -4.50
CA TYR A 154 -7.37 27.90 -5.61
C TYR A 154 -8.74 27.41 -5.16
N GLY A 155 -8.86 26.94 -3.91
CA GLY A 155 -10.10 26.45 -3.34
C GLY A 155 -10.06 24.95 -3.01
N PRO A 156 -11.02 24.48 -2.17
CA PRO A 156 -11.03 23.11 -1.66
C PRO A 156 -11.43 22.05 -2.71
N LEU A 157 -11.94 22.46 -3.86
CA LEU A 157 -12.22 21.59 -4.99
C LEU A 157 -11.55 22.20 -6.22
N MET A 158 -10.56 21.52 -6.77
CA MET A 158 -9.78 22.03 -7.91
C MET A 158 -9.49 20.95 -8.93
N LEU A 159 -9.35 21.36 -10.19
CA LEU A 159 -9.01 20.49 -11.30
C LEU A 159 -7.53 20.66 -11.65
N LEU A 160 -6.77 19.58 -11.53
CA LEU A 160 -5.41 19.46 -12.02
C LEU A 160 -5.37 18.57 -13.26
N HIS A 161 -4.29 18.66 -14.03
CA HIS A 161 -4.00 17.76 -15.13
C HIS A 161 -2.61 17.19 -14.94
N PHE A 162 -2.50 15.87 -14.96
CA PHE A 162 -1.23 15.16 -14.92
C PHE A 162 -0.99 14.55 -16.29
N GLY A 163 -0.17 15.20 -17.12
CA GLY A 163 -0.10 14.87 -18.54
C GLY A 163 -1.48 14.97 -19.20
N SER A 164 -1.92 13.91 -19.89
CA SER A 164 -3.24 13.83 -20.51
C SER A 164 -4.38 13.49 -19.55
N VAL A 165 -4.10 13.23 -18.26
CA VAL A 165 -5.09 12.72 -17.30
C VAL A 165 -5.65 13.85 -16.42
N PRO A 166 -6.97 14.12 -16.45
CA PRO A 166 -7.59 15.06 -15.53
C PRO A 166 -7.71 14.48 -14.13
N VAL A 167 -7.37 15.28 -13.11
CA VAL A 167 -7.35 14.89 -11.70
C VAL A 167 -8.10 15.93 -10.87
N ILE A 168 -9.20 15.50 -10.24
CA ILE A 168 -9.94 16.34 -9.29
C ILE A 168 -9.31 16.16 -7.91
N VAL A 169 -8.90 17.28 -7.30
CA VAL A 169 -8.38 17.31 -5.93
C VAL A 169 -9.45 17.85 -5.01
N VAL A 170 -9.73 17.09 -3.96
CA VAL A 170 -10.80 17.35 -2.98
C VAL A 170 -10.15 17.54 -1.62
N SER A 171 -10.36 18.70 -1.02
CA SER A 171 -9.72 19.14 0.23
C SER A 171 -10.74 19.72 1.22
N SER A 172 -12.03 19.39 1.10
CA SER A 172 -13.06 19.65 2.11
C SER A 172 -13.78 18.37 2.53
N ALA A 173 -14.22 18.34 3.78
CA ALA A 173 -14.97 17.21 4.33
C ALA A 173 -16.30 17.02 3.60
N ASP A 174 -17.02 18.10 3.30
CA ASP A 174 -18.33 18.04 2.64
C ASP A 174 -18.23 17.45 1.23
N ALA A 175 -17.28 17.91 0.41
CA ALA A 175 -17.09 17.37 -0.93
C ALA A 175 -16.56 15.93 -0.90
N ALA A 176 -15.67 15.60 0.06
CA ALA A 176 -15.23 14.22 0.25
C ALA A 176 -16.40 13.31 0.65
N GLN A 177 -17.30 13.79 1.52
CA GLN A 177 -18.50 13.06 1.90
C GLN A 177 -19.44 12.85 0.72
N GLU A 178 -19.66 13.88 -0.11
CA GLU A 178 -20.49 13.77 -1.30
C GLU A 178 -19.92 12.73 -2.29
N ILE A 179 -18.62 12.79 -2.55
CA ILE A 179 -17.93 11.84 -3.44
C ILE A 179 -17.97 10.41 -2.91
N MET A 180 -17.68 10.22 -1.62
CA MET A 180 -17.57 8.89 -1.03
C MET A 180 -18.92 8.25 -0.70
N LYS A 181 -19.94 9.03 -0.34
CA LYS A 181 -21.27 8.51 0.05
C LYS A 181 -22.29 8.62 -1.07
N THR A 182 -22.49 9.81 -1.62
CA THR A 182 -23.56 10.08 -2.59
C THR A 182 -23.17 9.61 -3.98
N GLN A 183 -21.96 9.93 -4.43
CA GLN A 183 -21.44 9.59 -5.75
C GLN A 183 -20.52 8.36 -5.72
N GLY A 184 -20.56 7.57 -4.64
CA GLY A 184 -19.56 6.54 -4.34
C GLY A 184 -19.37 5.50 -5.45
N LEU A 185 -20.43 5.15 -6.20
CA LEU A 185 -20.34 4.23 -7.34
C LEU A 185 -19.58 4.82 -8.54
N ASN A 186 -19.75 6.12 -8.81
CA ASN A 186 -19.07 6.82 -9.90
C ASN A 186 -17.55 6.95 -9.64
N PHE A 187 -17.16 6.99 -8.37
CA PHE A 187 -15.77 7.08 -7.92
C PHE A 187 -15.25 5.78 -7.28
N ALA A 188 -15.90 4.64 -7.55
CA ALA A 188 -15.54 3.37 -6.92
C ALA A 188 -14.25 2.75 -7.48
N ASN A 189 -13.87 3.11 -8.71
CA ASN A 189 -12.74 2.53 -9.42
C ASN A 189 -11.44 3.27 -9.15
N TRP A 190 -10.34 2.52 -9.09
CA TRP A 190 -9.01 3.10 -9.12
C TRP A 190 -8.65 3.56 -10.54
N PRO A 191 -7.81 4.62 -10.69
CA PRO A 191 -7.21 4.94 -11.96
C PRO A 191 -6.46 3.74 -12.53
N LYS A 192 -6.50 3.56 -13.85
CA LYS A 192 -5.70 2.53 -14.52
C LYS A 192 -4.22 2.82 -14.28
N SER A 193 -3.46 1.79 -13.92
CA SER A 193 -2.02 1.87 -13.84
C SER A 193 -1.38 0.61 -14.40
N SER A 194 -0.39 0.78 -15.28
CA SER A 194 0.38 -0.35 -15.81
C SER A 194 1.09 -1.16 -14.72
N MET A 195 1.47 -0.51 -13.61
CA MET A 195 2.11 -1.18 -12.47
C MET A 195 1.14 -2.13 -11.78
N PHE A 196 -0.10 -1.69 -11.51
CA PHE A 196 -1.12 -2.54 -10.90
C PHE A 196 -1.54 -3.69 -11.80
N ASP A 197 -1.67 -3.44 -13.11
CA ASP A 197 -1.97 -4.48 -14.09
C ASP A 197 -0.93 -5.62 -14.05
N LYS A 198 0.36 -5.25 -14.16
CA LYS A 198 1.48 -6.20 -14.18
C LYS A 198 1.68 -6.90 -12.82
N LEU A 199 1.60 -6.18 -11.70
CA LEU A 199 1.94 -6.69 -10.36
C LEU A 199 0.78 -7.41 -9.66
N LEU A 200 -0.47 -7.06 -9.96
CA LEU A 200 -1.66 -7.56 -9.26
C LEU A 200 -2.51 -8.49 -10.13
N TYR A 201 -1.85 -9.21 -11.05
CA TYR A 201 -2.45 -10.23 -11.89
C TYR A 201 -3.66 -9.73 -12.70
N ASN A 202 -3.50 -8.59 -13.39
CA ASN A 202 -4.56 -7.93 -14.15
C ASN A 202 -5.78 -7.62 -13.26
N TYR A 203 -5.53 -6.89 -12.16
CA TYR A 203 -6.55 -6.43 -11.22
C TYR A 203 -7.41 -7.55 -10.64
N LYS A 204 -6.85 -8.76 -10.49
CA LYS A 204 -7.54 -9.87 -9.82
C LYS A 204 -7.47 -9.74 -8.30
N ASP A 205 -6.76 -8.77 -7.74
CA ASP A 205 -6.78 -8.51 -6.32
C ASP A 205 -8.04 -7.70 -5.92
N VAL A 206 -8.59 -7.92 -4.72
CA VAL A 206 -9.78 -7.16 -4.28
C VAL A 206 -9.52 -5.66 -4.09
N SER A 207 -8.27 -5.24 -3.87
CA SER A 207 -7.96 -3.88 -3.46
C SER A 207 -7.94 -2.90 -4.63
N MET A 208 -7.49 -3.33 -5.80
CA MET A 208 -7.41 -2.54 -7.04
C MET A 208 -8.39 -3.02 -8.13
N ALA A 209 -9.06 -4.18 -7.96
CA ALA A 209 -10.10 -4.63 -8.87
C ALA A 209 -11.17 -3.55 -9.13
N PRO A 210 -11.54 -3.33 -10.40
CA PRO A 210 -12.65 -2.43 -10.72
C PRO A 210 -13.94 -2.94 -10.08
N TYR A 211 -14.78 -2.00 -9.66
CA TYR A 211 -16.09 -2.30 -9.13
C TYR A 211 -16.92 -3.06 -10.18
N GLY A 212 -17.49 -4.18 -9.76
CA GLY A 212 -18.23 -5.08 -10.63
C GLY A 212 -18.60 -6.37 -9.90
N GLU A 213 -19.17 -7.32 -10.62
CA GLU A 213 -19.60 -8.59 -10.04
C GLU A 213 -18.43 -9.36 -9.40
N TYR A 214 -17.30 -9.47 -10.10
CA TYR A 214 -16.05 -10.07 -9.59
C TYR A 214 -15.64 -9.48 -8.25
N TRP A 215 -15.52 -8.15 -8.17
CA TRP A 215 -15.10 -7.46 -6.95
C TRP A 215 -16.09 -7.69 -5.80
N ARG A 216 -17.41 -7.65 -6.08
CA ARG A 216 -18.44 -7.86 -5.05
C ARG A 216 -18.38 -9.28 -4.48
N GLN A 217 -18.27 -10.29 -5.35
CA GLN A 217 -18.18 -11.71 -4.95
C GLN A 217 -16.88 -11.97 -4.19
N MET A 218 -15.75 -11.51 -4.72
CA MET A 218 -14.44 -11.68 -4.08
C MET A 218 -14.38 -10.94 -2.73
N LYS A 219 -14.85 -9.70 -2.64
CA LYS A 219 -14.96 -8.97 -1.37
C LYS A 219 -15.82 -9.73 -0.36
N SER A 220 -16.96 -10.27 -0.78
CA SER A 220 -17.83 -11.08 0.09
C SER A 220 -17.08 -12.29 0.65
N ILE A 221 -16.40 -13.05 -0.22
CA ILE A 221 -15.56 -14.20 0.16
C ILE A 221 -14.55 -13.83 1.25
N LEU A 222 -13.77 -12.77 1.02
CA LEU A 222 -12.68 -12.40 1.92
C LEU A 222 -13.23 -11.90 3.26
N VAL A 223 -14.30 -11.10 3.25
CA VAL A 223 -14.94 -10.61 4.47
C VAL A 223 -15.54 -11.76 5.29
N LEU A 224 -16.24 -12.70 4.65
CA LEU A 224 -16.92 -13.79 5.36
C LEU A 224 -15.95 -14.87 5.87
N HIS A 225 -14.95 -15.23 5.08
CA HIS A 225 -14.11 -16.41 5.37
C HIS A 225 -12.72 -16.07 5.94
N LEU A 226 -12.12 -14.95 5.53
CA LEU A 226 -10.76 -14.57 5.94
C LEU A 226 -10.74 -13.47 7.00
N LEU A 227 -11.64 -12.49 6.91
CA LEU A 227 -11.62 -11.28 7.73
C LEU A 227 -12.81 -11.19 8.72
N SER A 228 -13.57 -12.28 8.90
CA SER A 228 -14.66 -12.29 9.87
C SER A 228 -14.12 -12.17 11.31
N ASN A 229 -14.92 -11.60 12.22
CA ASN A 229 -14.52 -11.44 13.62
C ASN A 229 -14.03 -12.75 14.24
N LYS A 230 -14.72 -13.87 13.97
CA LYS A 230 -14.34 -15.20 14.43
C LYS A 230 -12.97 -15.63 13.88
N ARG A 231 -12.71 -15.36 12.59
CA ARG A 231 -11.43 -15.70 11.95
C ARG A 231 -10.30 -14.83 12.49
N VAL A 232 -10.50 -13.52 12.61
CA VAL A 232 -9.49 -12.60 13.18
C VAL A 232 -9.15 -12.99 14.63
N GLN A 233 -10.15 -13.39 15.42
CA GLN A 233 -9.93 -13.88 16.78
C GLN A 233 -9.18 -15.22 16.82
N SER A 234 -9.37 -16.10 15.83
CA SER A 234 -8.63 -17.37 15.78
C SER A 234 -7.12 -17.21 15.66
N PHE A 235 -6.64 -16.05 15.19
CA PHE A 235 -5.21 -15.73 15.12
C PHE A 235 -4.66 -15.03 16.37
N HIS A 236 -5.40 -15.01 17.48
CA HIS A 236 -4.94 -14.41 18.74
C HIS A 236 -3.64 -15.05 19.22
N SER A 237 -3.58 -16.38 19.25
CA SER A 237 -2.38 -17.15 19.65
C SER A 237 -1.15 -16.81 18.82
N VAL A 238 -1.31 -16.62 17.51
CA VAL A 238 -0.21 -16.22 16.62
C VAL A 238 0.35 -14.86 17.05
N LYS A 239 -0.51 -13.88 17.35
CA LYS A 239 -0.06 -12.55 17.79
C LYS A 239 0.64 -12.64 19.14
N ASP A 240 0.08 -13.37 20.10
CA ASP A 240 0.64 -13.49 21.45
C ASP A 240 2.03 -14.14 21.42
N GLU A 241 2.18 -15.22 20.65
CA GLU A 241 3.46 -15.89 20.47
C GLU A 241 4.51 -14.97 19.84
N GLU A 242 4.18 -14.23 18.79
CA GLU A 242 5.13 -13.31 18.16
C GLU A 242 5.47 -12.10 19.05
N ILE A 243 4.50 -11.58 19.81
CA ILE A 243 4.72 -10.50 20.77
C ILE A 243 5.60 -10.98 21.92
N ALA A 244 5.39 -12.18 22.44
CA ALA A 244 6.23 -12.77 23.48
C ALA A 244 7.69 -12.89 23.02
N LEU A 245 7.92 -13.39 21.80
CA LEU A 245 9.25 -13.48 21.20
C LEU A 245 9.90 -12.10 21.00
N MET A 246 9.11 -11.09 20.63
CA MET A 246 9.58 -9.71 20.53
C MET A 246 10.05 -9.19 21.90
N ILE A 247 9.23 -9.35 22.93
CA ILE A 247 9.55 -8.91 24.30
C ILE A 247 10.78 -9.63 24.82
N GLU A 248 10.91 -10.93 24.57
CA GLU A 248 12.08 -11.72 24.94
C GLU A 248 13.35 -11.20 24.27
N LYS A 249 13.31 -10.90 22.96
CA LYS A 249 14.44 -10.30 22.24
C LYS A 249 14.85 -8.96 22.85
N ILE A 250 13.87 -8.09 23.19
CA ILE A 250 14.14 -6.80 23.82
C ILE A 250 14.77 -7.02 25.22
N LYS A 251 14.25 -7.96 26.01
CA LYS A 251 14.81 -8.35 27.33
C LYS A 251 16.26 -8.81 27.22
N GLN A 252 16.59 -9.62 26.22
CA GLN A 252 17.96 -10.10 26.00
C GLN A 252 18.91 -8.95 25.65
N CYS A 253 18.47 -7.94 24.91
CA CYS A 253 19.29 -6.77 24.59
C CYS A 253 19.60 -5.89 25.81
N PHE A 254 18.75 -5.85 26.83
CA PHE A 254 19.08 -5.15 28.08
C PHE A 254 20.31 -5.73 28.77
N ASN A 255 20.52 -7.04 28.65
CA ASN A 255 21.67 -7.71 29.26
C ASN A 255 22.98 -7.51 28.47
N SER A 256 22.91 -7.05 27.22
CA SER A 256 24.09 -6.94 26.34
C SER A 256 24.63 -5.52 26.18
N THR A 257 24.07 -4.51 26.86
CA THR A 257 24.43 -3.08 26.73
C THR A 257 24.26 -2.50 25.32
N LEU A 258 23.75 -3.28 24.36
CA LEU A 258 23.62 -2.88 22.96
C LEU A 258 22.29 -2.14 22.73
N ALA A 259 22.34 -1.03 21.99
CA ALA A 259 21.14 -0.32 21.59
C ALA A 259 20.19 -1.23 20.77
N VAL A 260 18.89 -1.15 21.05
CA VAL A 260 17.86 -1.93 20.34
C VAL A 260 17.40 -1.18 19.10
N ASN A 261 17.56 -1.78 17.92
CA ASN A 261 16.95 -1.27 16.70
C ASN A 261 15.46 -1.64 16.63
N LEU A 262 14.58 -0.75 17.12
CA LEU A 262 13.13 -0.97 17.15
C LEU A 262 12.51 -1.11 15.75
N SER A 263 13.05 -0.44 14.74
CA SER A 263 12.59 -0.58 13.35
C SER A 263 12.72 -2.02 12.85
N GLU A 264 13.87 -2.65 13.11
CA GLU A 264 14.10 -4.06 12.74
C GLU A 264 13.17 -5.00 13.53
N VAL A 265 12.96 -4.71 14.81
CA VAL A 265 12.12 -5.49 15.71
C VAL A 265 10.65 -5.44 15.26
N PHE A 266 10.11 -4.25 14.99
CA PHE A 266 8.73 -4.08 14.53
C PHE A 266 8.52 -4.65 13.13
N ALA A 267 9.44 -4.42 12.20
CA ALA A 267 9.35 -4.99 10.85
C ALA A 267 9.38 -6.53 10.88
N LYS A 268 10.16 -7.12 11.81
CA LYS A 268 10.16 -8.58 12.00
C LYS A 268 8.84 -9.08 12.60
N LEU A 269 8.34 -8.42 13.66
CA LEU A 269 7.08 -8.78 14.30
C LEU A 269 5.93 -8.81 13.29
N THR A 270 5.71 -7.70 12.58
CA THR A 270 4.59 -7.57 11.64
C THR A 270 4.71 -8.58 10.50
N ASN A 271 5.92 -8.76 9.96
CA ASN A 271 6.17 -9.75 8.92
C ASN A 271 5.86 -11.17 9.40
N ASP A 272 6.35 -11.57 10.58
CA ASP A 272 6.17 -12.93 11.08
C ASP A 272 4.70 -13.23 11.42
N VAL A 273 3.96 -12.25 11.98
CA VAL A 273 2.50 -12.37 12.19
C VAL A 273 1.77 -12.54 10.86
N VAL A 274 1.99 -11.65 9.90
CA VAL A 274 1.29 -11.68 8.60
C VAL A 274 1.65 -12.96 7.83
N CYS A 275 2.92 -13.37 7.81
CA CYS A 275 3.37 -14.61 7.18
C CYS A 275 2.71 -15.86 7.79
N ARG A 276 2.58 -15.92 9.12
CA ARG A 276 1.91 -17.05 9.78
C ARG A 276 0.40 -17.07 9.49
N VAL A 277 -0.26 -15.91 9.55
CA VAL A 277 -1.70 -15.80 9.30
C VAL A 277 -2.06 -16.13 7.85
N ALA A 278 -1.25 -15.64 6.91
CA ALA A 278 -1.60 -15.70 5.49
C ALA A 278 -0.89 -16.82 4.70
N LEU A 279 0.25 -17.36 5.17
CA LEU A 279 1.02 -18.45 4.51
C LEU A 279 1.30 -19.66 5.42
N GLY A 280 0.81 -19.65 6.66
CA GLY A 280 0.98 -20.75 7.61
C GLY A 280 2.36 -20.86 8.27
N LYS A 281 3.34 -20.02 7.92
CA LYS A 281 4.69 -20.07 8.51
C LYS A 281 5.48 -18.77 8.36
N LYS A 282 6.58 -18.66 9.11
CA LYS A 282 7.51 -17.52 9.03
C LYS A 282 8.42 -17.61 7.80
N TYR A 283 8.76 -16.45 7.25
CA TYR A 283 9.73 -16.29 6.16
C TYR A 283 10.83 -15.29 6.50
N GLY A 284 11.02 -14.92 7.78
CA GLY A 284 11.99 -13.91 8.19
C GLY A 284 13.42 -14.39 8.50
N LYS A 285 13.71 -15.70 8.46
CA LYS A 285 15.00 -16.27 8.91
C LYS A 285 15.88 -16.74 7.74
N GLY A 286 17.20 -16.62 7.94
CA GLY A 286 18.23 -17.11 7.01
C GLY A 286 18.27 -16.38 5.66
N GLU A 287 19.05 -16.90 4.73
CA GLU A 287 19.22 -16.31 3.39
C GLU A 287 17.88 -16.23 2.62
N GLY A 288 17.04 -17.28 2.72
CA GLY A 288 15.72 -17.30 2.11
C GLY A 288 14.81 -16.19 2.63
N GLY A 289 14.93 -15.82 3.91
CA GLY A 289 14.15 -14.73 4.47
C GLY A 289 14.64 -13.34 4.09
N ARG A 290 15.96 -13.17 3.94
CA ARG A 290 16.53 -11.94 3.38
C ARG A 290 16.02 -11.71 1.94
N LYS A 291 16.08 -12.75 1.10
CA LYS A 291 15.56 -12.74 -0.27
C LYS A 291 14.06 -12.40 -0.32
N PHE A 292 13.26 -12.97 0.59
CA PHE A 292 11.83 -12.66 0.68
C PHE A 292 11.57 -11.19 1.05
N LYS A 293 12.29 -10.65 2.04
CA LYS A 293 12.16 -9.23 2.43
C LYS A 293 12.58 -8.28 1.32
N GLU A 294 13.66 -8.59 0.60
CA GLU A 294 14.11 -7.79 -0.55
C GLU A 294 13.09 -7.79 -1.67
N LEU A 295 12.53 -8.96 -1.97
CA LEU A 295 11.47 -9.11 -2.96
C LEU A 295 10.21 -8.31 -2.55
N LEU A 296 9.77 -8.39 -1.28
CA LEU A 296 8.63 -7.64 -0.76
C LEU A 296 8.84 -6.12 -0.85
N ARG A 297 10.04 -5.65 -0.48
CA ARG A 297 10.41 -4.24 -0.57
C ARG A 297 10.37 -3.74 -2.02
N GLU A 298 10.99 -4.48 -2.95
CA GLU A 298 11.02 -4.11 -4.38
C GLU A 298 9.59 -4.05 -4.95
N PHE A 299 8.69 -4.94 -4.54
CA PHE A 299 7.28 -4.93 -4.93
C PHE A 299 6.50 -3.73 -4.38
N VAL A 300 6.62 -3.42 -3.08
CA VAL A 300 5.99 -2.22 -2.47
C VAL A 300 6.49 -0.95 -3.15
N GLU A 301 7.79 -0.88 -3.44
CA GLU A 301 8.37 0.25 -4.16
C GLU A 301 7.75 0.43 -5.54
N LEU A 302 7.67 -0.64 -6.33
CA LEU A 302 7.11 -0.59 -7.69
C LEU A 302 5.60 -0.28 -7.71
N LEU A 303 4.82 -0.77 -6.73
CA LEU A 303 3.41 -0.38 -6.60
C LEU A 303 3.22 1.12 -6.35
N GLY A 304 4.18 1.77 -5.72
CA GLY A 304 4.17 3.21 -5.48
C GLY A 304 4.74 4.04 -6.63
N VAL A 305 5.34 3.40 -7.64
CA VAL A 305 5.84 4.09 -8.83
C VAL A 305 4.65 4.51 -9.67
N MET A 306 4.63 5.78 -10.03
CA MET A 306 3.80 6.20 -11.13
C MET A 306 4.52 6.00 -12.44
N SER A 307 3.90 5.26 -13.36
CA SER A 307 4.45 5.09 -14.70
C SER A 307 4.21 6.34 -15.54
N ILE A 308 5.22 6.81 -16.25
CA ILE A 308 5.06 7.96 -17.17
C ILE A 308 4.09 7.60 -18.30
N GLU A 309 4.06 6.33 -18.73
CA GLU A 309 3.14 5.83 -19.77
C GLU A 309 1.66 6.04 -19.40
N ASP A 310 1.32 6.00 -18.10
CA ASP A 310 -0.04 6.15 -17.61
C ASP A 310 -0.56 7.60 -17.78
N TYR A 311 0.35 8.58 -17.83
CA TYR A 311 0.03 10.02 -17.90
C TYR A 311 0.43 10.68 -19.22
N ILE A 312 1.51 10.20 -19.85
CA ILE A 312 2.07 10.71 -21.10
C ILE A 312 2.43 9.50 -21.98
N PRO A 313 1.46 8.89 -22.67
CA PRO A 313 1.65 7.59 -23.34
C PRO A 313 2.76 7.55 -24.39
N TRP A 314 3.04 8.66 -25.06
CA TRP A 314 4.10 8.73 -26.08
C TRP A 314 5.53 8.75 -25.48
N LEU A 315 5.66 8.87 -24.15
CA LEU A 315 6.91 8.75 -23.41
C LEU A 315 7.09 7.36 -22.76
N ASP A 316 6.37 6.33 -23.21
CA ASP A 316 6.50 4.96 -22.69
C ASP A 316 7.94 4.42 -22.75
N TRP A 317 8.71 4.80 -23.77
CA TRP A 317 10.13 4.41 -23.92
C TRP A 317 11.01 4.78 -22.71
N VAL A 318 10.61 5.77 -21.90
CA VAL A 318 11.34 6.17 -20.69
C VAL A 318 11.39 5.02 -19.67
N ASN A 319 10.34 4.21 -19.58
CA ASN A 319 10.30 3.04 -18.69
C ASN A 319 11.36 2.00 -19.06
N HIS A 320 11.58 1.81 -20.37
CA HIS A 320 12.59 0.89 -20.88
C HIS A 320 14.01 1.38 -20.62
N VAL A 321 14.30 2.66 -20.88
CA VAL A 321 15.65 3.24 -20.68
C VAL A 321 16.07 3.18 -19.21
N HIS A 322 15.12 3.32 -18.28
CA HIS A 322 15.38 3.25 -16.85
C HIS A 322 15.18 1.85 -16.24
N CYS A 323 15.01 0.82 -17.09
CA CYS A 323 14.85 -0.58 -16.69
C CYS A 323 13.70 -0.82 -15.69
N VAL A 324 12.68 0.03 -15.66
CA VAL A 324 11.53 -0.14 -14.77
C VAL A 324 10.76 -1.40 -15.16
N ASP A 325 10.53 -1.62 -16.47
CA ASP A 325 9.87 -2.83 -16.95
C ASP A 325 10.64 -4.10 -16.59
N ALA A 326 11.97 -4.09 -16.73
CA ALA A 326 12.80 -5.24 -16.36
C ALA A 326 12.70 -5.55 -14.86
N ARG A 327 12.64 -4.52 -14.00
CA ARG A 327 12.41 -4.68 -12.56
C ARG A 327 11.02 -5.25 -12.26
N VAL A 328 9.98 -4.73 -12.91
CA VAL A 328 8.61 -5.23 -12.77
C VAL A 328 8.54 -6.71 -13.19
N GLU A 329 9.05 -7.05 -14.36
CA GLU A 329 9.03 -8.43 -14.87
C GLU A 329 9.78 -9.39 -13.93
N LYS A 330 10.94 -8.98 -13.43
CA LYS A 330 11.71 -9.75 -12.44
C LYS A 330 10.90 -9.99 -11.17
N VAL A 331 10.28 -8.94 -10.61
CA VAL A 331 9.47 -9.04 -9.38
C VAL A 331 8.24 -9.92 -9.59
N VAL A 332 7.50 -9.74 -10.69
CA VAL A 332 6.34 -10.57 -11.05
C VAL A 332 6.72 -12.04 -11.12
N LYS A 333 7.80 -12.38 -11.84
CA LYS A 333 8.29 -13.76 -11.95
C LYS A 333 8.68 -14.36 -10.59
N GLN A 334 9.40 -13.60 -9.78
CA GLN A 334 9.87 -14.07 -8.47
C GLN A 334 8.72 -14.27 -7.48
N PHE A 335 7.75 -13.35 -7.42
CA PHE A 335 6.56 -13.50 -6.58
C PHE A 335 5.65 -14.63 -7.06
N ASP A 336 5.46 -14.76 -8.38
CA ASP A 336 4.64 -15.84 -8.93
C ASP A 336 5.22 -17.22 -8.58
N ALA A 337 6.53 -17.38 -8.76
CA ALA A 337 7.23 -18.60 -8.38
C ALA A 337 7.16 -18.85 -6.87
N PHE A 338 7.31 -17.81 -6.05
CA PHE A 338 7.18 -17.90 -4.60
C PHE A 338 5.79 -18.39 -4.19
N LEU A 339 4.72 -17.71 -4.60
CA LEU A 339 3.35 -18.08 -4.27
C LEU A 339 2.97 -19.43 -4.86
N GLY A 340 3.47 -19.75 -6.05
CA GLY A 340 3.35 -21.07 -6.66
C GLY A 340 3.88 -22.18 -5.74
N ARG A 341 5.09 -21.99 -5.20
CA ARG A 341 5.67 -22.92 -4.21
C ARG A 341 4.87 -22.99 -2.92
N VAL A 342 4.36 -21.87 -2.41
CA VAL A 342 3.53 -21.87 -1.20
C VAL A 342 2.25 -22.67 -1.41
N ILE A 343 1.51 -22.39 -2.48
CA ILE A 343 0.25 -23.07 -2.80
C ILE A 343 0.50 -24.59 -2.98
N ASN A 344 1.53 -24.97 -3.73
CA ASN A 344 1.86 -26.39 -3.94
C ASN A 344 2.16 -27.13 -2.63
N LYS A 345 2.87 -26.47 -1.69
CA LYS A 345 3.15 -27.07 -0.37
C LYS A 345 1.89 -27.31 0.44
N HIS A 346 0.91 -26.39 0.41
CA HIS A 346 -0.37 -26.58 1.10
C HIS A 346 -1.18 -27.71 0.47
N ILE A 347 -1.23 -27.79 -0.87
CA ILE A 347 -1.89 -28.88 -1.59
C ILE A 347 -1.27 -30.24 -1.24
N GLN A 348 0.06 -30.34 -1.23
CA GLN A 348 0.77 -31.58 -0.88
C GLN A 348 0.55 -31.98 0.59
N LYS A 349 0.61 -31.02 1.52
CA LYS A 349 0.36 -31.25 2.94
C LYS A 349 -1.03 -31.84 3.17
N LYS A 350 -2.05 -31.30 2.48
CA LYS A 350 -3.43 -31.79 2.57
C LYS A 350 -3.58 -33.22 2.05
N LYS A 351 -2.98 -33.56 0.90
CA LYS A 351 -2.97 -34.93 0.37
C LYS A 351 -2.35 -35.95 1.34
N GLY A 352 -1.31 -35.55 2.07
CA GLY A 352 -0.71 -36.39 3.11
C GLY A 352 -1.57 -36.52 4.39
N HIS A 353 -2.38 -35.51 4.71
CA HIS A 353 -3.24 -35.49 5.91
C HIS A 353 -4.56 -36.23 5.71
N ASP A 354 -5.16 -36.15 4.51
CA ASP A 354 -6.36 -36.91 4.13
C ASP A 354 -6.12 -38.44 4.17
N LEU A 355 -4.84 -38.87 4.15
CA LEU A 355 -4.43 -40.27 4.31
C LEU A 355 -4.26 -40.72 5.77
N VAL A 356 -4.22 -39.79 6.75
CA VAL A 356 -3.74 -40.11 8.12
C VAL A 356 -4.69 -39.69 9.26
N ALA A 357 -5.63 -38.74 9.10
CA ALA A 357 -6.37 -38.27 10.28
C ALA A 357 -7.87 -38.00 10.03
N GLY A 358 -8.70 -38.98 10.39
CA GLY A 358 -9.94 -38.69 11.10
C GLY A 358 -9.58 -38.35 12.55
N LEU A 359 -10.17 -37.28 13.09
CA LEU A 359 -9.94 -36.69 14.44
C LEU A 359 -8.83 -35.63 14.50
N GLU A 360 -9.18 -34.37 14.25
CA GLU A 360 -8.80 -33.23 15.09
C GLU A 360 -9.60 -31.96 14.66
N ASN A 361 -9.84 -31.04 15.60
CA ASN A 361 -10.60 -29.79 15.40
C ASN A 361 -9.94 -28.86 14.35
N GLU A 362 -10.18 -29.14 13.06
CA GLU A 362 -9.48 -28.53 11.93
C GLU A 362 -9.69 -27.01 11.76
N ASN A 363 -10.71 -26.43 12.39
CA ASN A 363 -11.07 -25.03 12.11
C ASN A 363 -10.12 -24.01 12.76
N GLN A 364 -9.32 -24.41 13.75
CA GLN A 364 -8.45 -23.51 14.54
C GLN A 364 -7.03 -23.31 13.98
N LYS A 365 -6.56 -24.11 13.01
CA LYS A 365 -5.19 -24.01 12.46
C LYS A 365 -5.12 -23.67 10.96
N LYS A 366 -6.23 -23.30 10.32
CA LYS A 366 -6.25 -22.96 8.88
C LYS A 366 -5.78 -21.52 8.65
N ASP A 367 -4.73 -21.37 7.85
CA ASP A 367 -4.28 -20.07 7.34
C ASP A 367 -5.10 -19.62 6.11
N PHE A 368 -4.80 -18.44 5.57
CA PHE A 368 -5.54 -17.93 4.41
C PHE A 368 -5.38 -18.79 3.15
N VAL A 369 -4.24 -19.44 2.93
CA VAL A 369 -4.05 -20.33 1.78
C VAL A 369 -4.98 -21.53 1.90
N ASP A 370 -5.04 -22.15 3.09
CA ASP A 370 -5.91 -23.29 3.35
C ASP A 370 -7.39 -22.95 3.12
N VAL A 371 -7.83 -21.77 3.59
CA VAL A 371 -9.21 -21.32 3.41
C VAL A 371 -9.52 -21.03 1.93
N LEU A 372 -8.63 -20.34 1.21
CA LEU A 372 -8.83 -20.05 -0.21
C LEU A 372 -8.85 -21.32 -1.07
N LEU A 373 -7.98 -22.29 -0.77
CA LEU A 373 -7.98 -23.60 -1.44
C LEU A 373 -9.24 -24.41 -1.13
N TRP A 374 -9.75 -24.32 0.10
CA TRP A 374 -11.02 -24.95 0.47
C TRP A 374 -12.19 -24.33 -0.31
N ILE A 375 -12.27 -23.00 -0.40
CA ILE A 375 -13.33 -22.32 -1.18
C ILE A 375 -13.26 -22.69 -2.66
N GLN A 376 -12.04 -22.72 -3.23
CA GLN A 376 -11.81 -23.16 -4.61
C GLN A 376 -12.31 -24.60 -4.84
N LYS A 377 -12.03 -25.54 -3.92
CA LYS A 377 -12.40 -26.95 -4.06
C LYS A 377 -13.91 -27.16 -3.98
N GLU A 378 -14.56 -26.56 -2.98
CA GLU A 378 -15.97 -26.80 -2.69
C GLU A 378 -16.92 -25.96 -3.57
N ASN A 379 -16.38 -25.02 -4.37
CA ASN A 379 -17.16 -24.07 -5.18
C ASN A 379 -18.31 -23.42 -4.39
N VAL A 380 -18.06 -23.06 -3.12
CA VAL A 380 -19.06 -22.76 -2.08
C VAL A 380 -20.09 -21.70 -2.50
N ILE A 381 -19.76 -20.86 -3.48
CA ILE A 381 -20.53 -19.65 -3.84
C ILE A 381 -20.93 -19.64 -5.32
N GLY A 382 -20.66 -20.72 -6.07
CA GLY A 382 -20.92 -20.78 -7.52
C GLY A 382 -20.05 -19.81 -8.35
N PHE A 383 -19.06 -19.17 -7.70
CA PHE A 383 -18.07 -18.30 -8.32
C PHE A 383 -16.70 -19.00 -8.32
N PRO A 384 -16.18 -19.41 -9.49
CA PRO A 384 -14.95 -20.18 -9.55
C PRO A 384 -13.73 -19.30 -9.25
N ILE A 385 -13.03 -19.62 -8.16
CA ILE A 385 -11.75 -18.98 -7.83
C ILE A 385 -10.63 -19.78 -8.49
N ASP A 386 -9.97 -19.20 -9.49
CA ASP A 386 -8.80 -19.82 -10.12
C ASP A 386 -7.52 -19.62 -9.28
N ARG A 387 -6.48 -20.39 -9.61
CA ARG A 387 -5.19 -20.31 -8.91
C ARG A 387 -4.56 -18.91 -8.98
N VAL A 388 -4.79 -18.20 -10.09
CA VAL A 388 -4.30 -16.82 -10.27
C VAL A 388 -4.98 -15.88 -9.29
N SER A 389 -6.30 -16.01 -9.09
CA SER A 389 -7.07 -15.22 -8.13
C SER A 389 -6.61 -15.51 -6.70
N ILE A 390 -6.29 -16.76 -6.35
CA ILE A 390 -5.70 -17.07 -5.03
C ILE A 390 -4.37 -16.33 -4.84
N LYS A 391 -3.46 -16.41 -5.83
CA LYS A 391 -2.19 -15.67 -5.78
C LYS A 391 -2.44 -14.16 -5.66
N ALA A 392 -3.39 -13.64 -6.44
CA ALA A 392 -3.78 -12.24 -6.41
C ALA A 392 -4.36 -11.82 -5.07
N GLN A 393 -5.14 -12.65 -4.35
CA GLN A 393 -5.64 -12.32 -3.01
C GLN A 393 -4.57 -12.39 -1.94
N LEU A 394 -3.65 -13.36 -2.04
CA LEU A 394 -2.49 -13.44 -1.15
C LEU A 394 -1.58 -12.23 -1.33
N LEU A 395 -1.42 -11.75 -2.56
CA LEU A 395 -0.85 -10.43 -2.77
C LEU A 395 -1.81 -9.34 -2.35
N GLY A 396 -3.13 -9.47 -2.49
CA GLY A 396 -4.15 -8.43 -2.68
C GLY A 396 -4.92 -7.86 -1.48
N LEU A 397 -5.02 -8.56 -0.35
CA LEU A 397 -5.88 -8.06 0.73
C LEU A 397 -5.38 -6.79 1.40
N LYS A 398 -6.06 -5.68 1.14
CA LYS A 398 -6.04 -4.48 1.98
C LYS A 398 -7.48 -4.22 2.42
N TYR A 399 -7.74 -4.26 3.72
CA TYR A 399 -9.07 -3.89 4.23
C TYR A 399 -9.20 -2.36 4.17
N LYS A 400 -10.16 -1.86 3.39
CA LYS A 400 -10.61 -0.48 3.41
C LYS A 400 -11.83 -0.43 4.33
N SER A 401 -11.69 0.21 5.50
CA SER A 401 -12.78 0.44 6.44
C SER A 401 -13.76 1.48 5.92
#